data_AF-A0A224YY19-F1
#
_entry.id   AF-A0A224YY19-F1
#
_cell.length_a   1.000
_cell.length_b   1.000
_cell.length_c   1.000
_cell.angle_alpha   90.00
_cell.angle_beta   90.00
_cell.angle_gamma   90.00
#
_symmetry.space_group_name_H-M   'P 1'
#
loop_
_entity.id
_entity.type
_entity.pdbx_description
1 polymer ?
#
loop_
_entity_poly.entity_id
_entity_poly.type
_entity_poly.pdbx_seq_one_letter_code
_entity_poly.pdbx_strand_id
1 'polypeptide(L)'
;MEYPEKFVNERLGGYEFKSKSTLLRALLHRTYKQSKRPNNKTFCDPLDYVGDYVLKFIISQYLLEHCAVKSKEQLAQRRALVECQEAYALLAVRNGFHEAVFIDDRRDWEHLNEYIKNVKDVQTLKQLSGVEKRRCFIQNFFQSVAGAVYVDSGYDLRAVERVFLPMLKPFLDEVVDMELGD
;
A
#
# COMPACT_ATOMS: atom_id res chain seq x y z
N MET A 1 -14.07 14.03 -10.41
CA MET A 1 -12.84 13.23 -10.15
C MET A 1 -12.50 12.55 -11.45
N GLU A 2 -11.31 12.81 -11.97
CA GLU A 2 -10.82 12.14 -13.17
C GLU A 2 -10.27 10.76 -12.80
N TYR A 3 -10.45 9.78 -13.69
CA TYR A 3 -9.92 8.43 -13.45
C TYR A 3 -8.42 8.40 -13.77
N PRO A 4 -7.55 7.93 -12.85
CA PRO A 4 -6.11 8.06 -13.02
C PRO A 4 -5.52 6.94 -13.91
N GLU A 5 -5.79 7.01 -15.21
CA GLU A 5 -5.36 5.96 -16.18
C GLU A 5 -3.86 5.73 -16.20
N LYS A 6 -3.07 6.79 -16.12
CA LYS A 6 -1.60 6.70 -16.03
C LYS A 6 -1.15 5.88 -14.83
N PHE A 7 -1.73 6.11 -13.66
CA PHE A 7 -1.42 5.38 -12.43
C PHE A 7 -1.76 3.88 -12.58
N VAL A 8 -2.91 3.56 -13.15
CA VAL A 8 -3.32 2.16 -13.39
C VAL A 8 -2.34 1.45 -14.32
N ASN A 9 -2.01 2.06 -15.44
CA ASN A 9 -1.16 1.46 -16.46
C ASN A 9 0.30 1.30 -15.98
N GLU A 10 0.87 2.35 -15.37
CA GLU A 10 2.28 2.35 -15.00
C GLU A 10 2.54 1.67 -13.65
N ARG A 11 1.58 1.71 -12.71
CA ARG A 11 1.79 1.26 -11.33
C ARG A 11 1.00 0.03 -10.99
N LEU A 12 -0.21 -0.15 -11.53
CA LEU A 12 -1.04 -1.33 -11.23
C LEU A 12 -0.96 -2.43 -12.30
N GLY A 13 0.08 -2.41 -13.13
CA GLY A 13 0.29 -3.41 -14.18
C GLY A 13 -0.83 -3.45 -15.23
N GLY A 14 -1.56 -2.33 -15.41
CA GLY A 14 -2.69 -2.28 -16.33
C GLY A 14 -3.93 -3.02 -15.86
N TYR A 15 -4.11 -3.24 -14.54
CA TYR A 15 -5.31 -3.90 -14.01
C TYR A 15 -6.61 -3.21 -14.49
N GLU A 16 -7.46 -3.96 -15.20
CA GLU A 16 -8.72 -3.46 -15.75
C GLU A 16 -9.84 -3.51 -14.71
N PHE A 17 -10.09 -2.38 -14.04
CA PHE A 17 -11.20 -2.27 -13.10
C PHE A 17 -12.55 -2.42 -13.81
N LYS A 18 -13.36 -3.40 -13.36
CA LYS A 18 -14.76 -3.53 -13.82
C LYS A 18 -15.57 -2.29 -13.46
N SER A 19 -15.28 -1.71 -12.29
CA SER A 19 -15.87 -0.47 -11.82
C SER A 19 -14.78 0.57 -11.53
N LYS A 20 -14.64 1.56 -12.42
CA LYS A 20 -13.77 2.74 -12.21
C LYS A 20 -14.05 3.44 -10.88
N SER A 21 -15.29 3.39 -10.39
CA SER A 21 -15.68 3.99 -9.11
C SER A 21 -15.01 3.33 -7.90
N THR A 22 -14.64 2.04 -8.00
CA THR A 22 -13.97 1.31 -6.92
C THR A 22 -12.57 1.86 -6.67
N LEU A 23 -11.78 2.08 -7.73
CA LEU A 23 -10.46 2.73 -7.61
C LEU A 23 -10.58 4.18 -7.15
N LEU A 24 -11.53 4.94 -7.71
CA LEU A 24 -11.75 6.33 -7.28
C LEU A 24 -12.06 6.40 -5.77
N ARG A 25 -12.89 5.47 -5.25
CA ARG A 25 -13.14 5.34 -3.80
C ARG A 25 -11.87 5.04 -3.02
N ALA A 26 -11.04 4.14 -3.54
CA ALA A 26 -9.80 3.74 -2.89
C ALA A 26 -8.82 4.89 -2.71
N LEU A 27 -8.83 5.87 -3.62
CA LEU A 27 -7.93 7.02 -3.64
C LEU A 27 -8.48 8.28 -2.94
N LEU A 28 -9.65 8.19 -2.29
CA LEU A 28 -10.29 9.34 -1.65
C LEU A 28 -9.90 9.51 -0.20
N HIS A 29 -9.19 10.59 0.10
CA HIS A 29 -8.91 11.00 1.47
C HIS A 29 -10.15 11.53 2.17
N ARG A 30 -10.23 11.34 3.49
CA ARG A 30 -11.33 11.83 4.34
C ARG A 30 -11.56 13.34 4.26
N THR A 31 -10.53 14.11 3.90
CA THR A 31 -10.63 15.57 3.79
C THR A 31 -11.14 16.05 2.42
N TYR A 32 -11.27 15.15 1.44
CA TYR A 32 -11.73 15.53 0.11
C TYR A 32 -13.22 15.95 0.11
N LYS A 33 -13.48 17.16 -0.39
CA LYS A 33 -14.76 17.85 -0.24
C LYS A 33 -15.90 17.11 -0.92
N GLN A 34 -17.02 16.94 -0.20
CA GLN A 34 -18.23 16.28 -0.72
C GLN A 34 -18.75 16.95 -2.01
N SER A 35 -18.61 18.27 -2.14
CA SER A 35 -19.02 19.02 -3.33
C SER A 35 -18.29 18.58 -4.61
N LYS A 36 -17.08 18.00 -4.50
CA LYS A 36 -16.30 17.48 -5.62
C LYS A 36 -16.55 15.98 -5.90
N ARG A 37 -17.41 15.33 -5.11
CA ARG A 37 -17.75 13.90 -5.19
C ARG A 37 -19.23 13.63 -4.87
N PRO A 38 -20.20 14.24 -5.57
CA PRO A 38 -21.63 14.21 -5.19
C PRO A 38 -22.19 12.77 -5.06
N ASN A 39 -21.71 11.85 -5.90
CA ASN A 39 -22.18 10.46 -5.95
C ASN A 39 -21.39 9.51 -5.04
N ASN A 40 -20.44 10.01 -4.25
CA ASN A 40 -19.60 9.18 -3.40
C ASN A 40 -19.56 9.73 -1.98
N LYS A 41 -20.09 8.95 -1.03
CA LYS A 41 -20.17 9.32 0.39
C LYS A 41 -19.11 8.62 1.24
N THR A 42 -18.36 7.69 0.66
CA THR A 42 -17.45 6.81 1.38
C THR A 42 -16.01 7.07 0.93
N PHE A 43 -15.11 7.12 1.90
CA PHE A 43 -13.68 7.31 1.68
C PHE A 43 -12.95 5.97 1.53
N CYS A 44 -11.62 6.00 1.53
CA CYS A 44 -10.78 4.82 1.38
C CYS A 44 -10.90 3.79 2.53
N ASP A 45 -11.33 4.21 3.73
CA ASP A 45 -11.24 3.41 4.98
C ASP A 45 -11.86 1.99 4.89
N PRO A 46 -13.03 1.76 4.29
CA PRO A 46 -13.57 0.39 4.21
C PRO A 46 -12.77 -0.53 3.29
N LEU A 47 -12.17 0.02 2.24
CA LEU A 47 -11.31 -0.73 1.33
C LEU A 47 -9.92 -0.94 1.94
N ASP A 48 -9.42 0.03 2.70
CA ASP A 48 -8.19 -0.09 3.50
C ASP A 48 -8.32 -1.23 4.51
N TYR A 49 -9.44 -1.27 5.26
CA TYR A 49 -9.72 -2.33 6.22
C TYR A 49 -9.59 -3.74 5.63
N VAL A 50 -10.22 -4.02 4.49
CA VAL A 50 -10.11 -5.35 3.85
C VAL A 50 -8.75 -5.55 3.20
N GLY A 51 -8.17 -4.49 2.64
CA GLY A 51 -6.86 -4.52 1.99
C GLY A 51 -5.73 -4.90 2.94
N ASP A 52 -5.79 -4.47 4.20
CA ASP A 52 -4.81 -4.86 5.23
C ASP A 52 -4.74 -6.38 5.41
N TYR A 53 -5.89 -7.04 5.53
CA TYR A 53 -5.94 -8.51 5.67
C TYR A 53 -5.42 -9.22 4.43
N VAL A 54 -5.76 -8.72 3.24
CA VAL A 54 -5.31 -9.29 1.97
C VAL A 54 -3.79 -9.18 1.83
N LEU A 55 -3.21 -8.02 2.10
CA LEU A 55 -1.76 -7.82 2.04
C LEU A 55 -1.05 -8.67 3.09
N LYS A 56 -1.56 -8.71 4.34
CA LYS A 56 -1.06 -9.60 5.39
C LYS A 56 -1.03 -11.06 4.94
N PHE A 57 -2.08 -11.52 4.23
CA PHE A 57 -2.13 -12.88 3.70
C PHE A 57 -1.07 -13.11 2.62
N ILE A 58 -0.98 -12.23 1.62
CA ILE A 58 0.00 -12.33 0.51
C ILE A 58 1.43 -12.34 1.05
N ILE A 59 1.75 -11.45 1.99
CA ILE A 59 3.06 -11.40 2.65
C ILE A 59 3.32 -12.70 3.41
N SER A 60 2.36 -13.17 4.21
CA SER A 60 2.50 -14.41 4.97
C SER A 60 2.73 -15.62 4.07
N GLN A 61 2.01 -15.69 2.94
CA GLN A 61 2.16 -16.76 1.95
C GLN A 61 3.56 -16.73 1.33
N TYR A 62 4.03 -15.55 0.90
CA TYR A 62 5.37 -15.41 0.32
C TYR A 62 6.46 -15.86 1.28
N LEU A 63 6.41 -15.43 2.55
CA LEU A 63 7.38 -15.81 3.57
C LEU A 63 7.33 -17.32 3.85
N LEU A 64 6.13 -17.91 3.92
CA LEU A 64 5.97 -19.35 4.10
C LEU A 64 6.60 -20.14 2.94
N GLU A 65 6.52 -19.64 1.71
CA GLU A 65 7.07 -20.31 0.53
C GLU A 65 8.60 -20.17 0.46
N HIS A 66 9.15 -19.00 0.80
CA HIS A 66 10.54 -18.64 0.49
C HIS A 66 11.52 -18.66 1.68
N CYS A 67 11.07 -18.55 2.92
CA CYS A 67 11.98 -18.62 4.07
C CYS A 67 12.51 -20.04 4.28
N ALA A 68 13.82 -20.19 4.51
CA ALA A 68 14.41 -21.49 4.86
C ALA A 68 13.93 -22.00 6.22
N VAL A 69 13.86 -21.11 7.22
CA VAL A 69 13.35 -21.41 8.55
C VAL A 69 11.93 -20.83 8.69
N LYS A 70 10.99 -21.69 9.11
CA LYS A 70 9.54 -21.43 9.06
C LYS A 70 8.88 -21.56 10.43
N SER A 71 9.59 -21.25 11.53
CA SER A 71 8.92 -21.19 12.83
C SER A 71 7.87 -20.07 12.83
N LYS A 72 6.79 -20.27 13.59
CA LYS A 72 5.68 -19.30 13.63
C LYS A 72 6.17 -17.93 14.08
N GLU A 73 7.07 -17.92 15.06
CA GLU A 73 7.67 -16.73 15.66
C GLU A 73 8.51 -15.97 14.63
N GLN A 74 9.39 -16.66 13.90
CA GLN A 74 10.25 -16.03 12.89
C GLN A 74 9.44 -15.52 11.70
N LEU A 75 8.47 -16.29 11.20
CA LEU A 75 7.58 -15.82 10.13
C LEU A 75 6.78 -14.58 10.56
N ALA A 76 6.29 -14.54 11.80
CA ALA A 76 5.60 -13.39 12.34
C ALA A 76 6.51 -12.16 12.49
N GLN A 77 7.76 -12.35 12.95
CA GLN A 77 8.75 -11.28 13.05
C GLN A 77 9.09 -10.69 11.67
N ARG A 78 9.39 -11.54 10.67
CA ARG A 78 9.66 -11.09 9.29
C ARG A 78 8.47 -10.37 8.69
N ARG A 79 7.26 -10.91 8.88
CA ARG A 79 6.04 -10.26 8.42
C ARG A 79 5.89 -8.88 9.01
N ALA A 80 6.11 -8.70 10.31
CA ALA A 80 5.93 -7.40 10.98
C ALA A 80 6.87 -6.30 10.45
N LEU A 81 8.01 -6.66 9.86
CA LEU A 81 8.92 -5.69 9.23
C LEU A 81 8.35 -5.14 7.91
N VAL A 82 7.63 -5.96 7.15
CA VAL A 82 7.03 -5.57 5.86
C VAL A 82 5.61 -5.04 6.05
N GLU A 83 4.84 -5.66 6.94
CA GLU A 83 3.45 -5.34 7.28
C GLU A 83 3.40 -4.25 8.37
N CYS A 84 4.04 -3.12 8.11
CA CYS A 84 4.00 -1.94 8.99
C CYS A 84 3.63 -0.68 8.20
N GLN A 85 3.13 0.33 8.93
CA GLN A 85 2.69 1.59 8.33
C GLN A 85 3.84 2.28 7.59
N GLU A 86 5.03 2.24 8.15
CA GLU A 86 6.22 2.87 7.57
C GLU A 86 6.61 2.21 6.25
N ALA A 87 6.60 0.88 6.18
CA ALA A 87 6.93 0.14 4.96
C ALA A 87 5.87 0.38 3.87
N TYR A 88 4.58 0.30 4.22
CA TYR A 88 3.50 0.59 3.26
C TYR A 88 3.51 2.04 2.79
N ALA A 89 3.81 3.01 3.66
CA ALA A 89 3.91 4.40 3.27
C ALA A 89 5.04 4.62 2.25
N LEU A 90 6.19 3.98 2.48
CA LEU A 90 7.33 4.04 1.57
C LEU A 90 7.02 3.38 0.23
N LEU A 91 6.40 2.20 0.26
CA LEU A 91 5.96 1.51 -0.96
C LEU A 91 4.93 2.34 -1.73
N ALA A 92 3.99 2.98 -1.06
CA ALA A 92 3.02 3.87 -1.70
C ALA A 92 3.71 5.04 -2.43
N VAL A 93 4.67 5.70 -1.77
CA VAL A 93 5.41 6.82 -2.36
C VAL A 93 6.24 6.35 -3.56
N ARG A 94 7.01 5.25 -3.41
CA ARG A 94 7.83 4.68 -4.49
C ARG A 94 7.02 4.29 -5.72
N ASN A 95 5.78 3.84 -5.51
CA ASN A 95 4.88 3.42 -6.57
C ASN A 95 3.90 4.52 -7.00
N GLY A 96 4.19 5.80 -6.71
CA GLY A 96 3.45 6.93 -7.28
C GLY A 96 2.04 7.15 -6.74
N PHE A 97 1.66 6.53 -5.62
CA PHE A 97 0.30 6.68 -5.05
C PHE A 97 0.01 8.14 -4.68
N HIS A 98 1.02 8.85 -4.20
CA HIS A 98 0.92 10.26 -3.82
C HIS A 98 0.51 11.20 -4.98
N GLU A 99 0.68 10.77 -6.23
CA GLU A 99 0.24 11.51 -7.42
C GLU A 99 -1.24 11.25 -7.76
N ALA A 100 -1.81 10.14 -7.29
CA ALA A 100 -3.15 9.67 -7.65
C ALA A 100 -4.22 9.94 -6.59
N VAL A 101 -3.82 10.31 -5.36
CA VAL A 101 -4.73 10.52 -4.22
C VAL A 101 -5.47 11.86 -4.30
N PHE A 102 -6.74 11.84 -3.90
CA PHE A 102 -7.59 13.03 -3.84
C PHE A 102 -7.62 13.57 -2.40
N ILE A 103 -6.97 14.72 -2.17
CA ILE A 103 -6.85 15.38 -0.86
C ILE A 103 -7.15 16.88 -1.03
N ASP A 104 -7.88 17.48 -0.09
CA ASP A 104 -8.15 18.94 -0.07
C ASP A 104 -7.53 19.65 1.15
N ASP A 105 -7.16 18.93 2.22
CA ASP A 105 -6.54 19.55 3.40
C ASP A 105 -5.06 19.89 3.14
N ARG A 106 -4.72 21.16 3.36
CA ARG A 106 -3.38 21.69 3.09
C ARG A 106 -2.31 21.12 4.03
N ARG A 107 -2.64 20.90 5.31
CA ARG A 107 -1.67 20.39 6.29
C ARG A 107 -1.33 18.94 6.00
N ASP A 108 -2.34 18.14 5.65
CA ASP A 108 -2.12 16.77 5.20
C ASP A 108 -1.24 16.73 3.94
N TRP A 109 -1.46 17.66 2.99
CA TRP A 109 -0.59 17.78 1.82
C TRP A 109 0.85 18.18 2.17
N GLU A 110 1.05 19.14 3.09
CA GLU A 110 2.37 19.55 3.56
C GLU A 110 3.11 18.39 4.25
N HIS A 111 2.44 17.65 5.14
CA HIS A 111 3.00 16.46 5.79
C HIS A 111 3.36 15.36 4.79
N LEU A 112 2.52 15.12 3.78
CA LEU A 112 2.82 14.15 2.72
C LEU A 112 4.08 14.54 1.94
N ASN A 113 4.23 15.82 1.58
CA ASN A 113 5.43 16.29 0.86
C ASN A 113 6.69 16.24 1.70
N GLU A 114 6.59 16.55 3.00
CA GLU A 114 7.72 16.40 3.90
C GLU A 114 8.14 14.94 4.01
N TYR A 115 7.18 14.02 4.15
CA TYR A 115 7.46 12.59 4.13
C TYR A 115 8.15 12.15 2.82
N ILE A 116 7.63 12.56 1.66
CA ILE A 116 8.23 12.26 0.35
C ILE A 116 9.69 12.72 0.28
N LYS A 117 10.00 13.91 0.79
CA LYS A 117 11.39 14.43 0.85
C LYS A 117 12.27 13.57 1.74
N ASN A 118 11.78 13.19 2.92
CA ASN A 118 12.55 12.42 3.91
C ASN A 118 12.86 11.00 3.45
N VAL A 119 12.02 10.41 2.59
CA VAL A 119 12.20 9.04 2.11
C VAL A 119 12.79 8.92 0.70
N LYS A 120 13.16 10.05 0.07
CA LYS A 120 13.64 10.10 -1.32
C LYS A 120 14.79 9.12 -1.60
N ASP A 121 15.74 9.02 -0.68
CA ASP A 121 16.96 8.20 -0.83
C ASP A 121 16.89 6.88 -0.06
N VAL A 122 15.74 6.56 0.53
CA VAL A 122 15.53 5.32 1.29
C VAL A 122 15.19 4.20 0.31
N GLN A 123 15.99 3.14 0.30
CA GLN A 123 15.87 1.96 -0.58
C GLN A 123 15.54 0.66 0.18
N THR A 124 15.99 0.52 1.43
CA THR A 124 15.85 -0.70 2.23
C THR A 124 15.02 -0.48 3.50
N LEU A 125 14.50 -1.55 4.10
CA LEU A 125 13.85 -1.51 5.41
C LEU A 125 14.83 -1.07 6.50
N LYS A 126 16.10 -1.48 6.39
CA LYS A 126 17.16 -1.00 7.28
C LYS A 126 17.31 0.52 7.26
N GLN A 127 17.34 1.15 6.08
CA GLN A 127 17.40 2.61 5.97
C GLN A 127 16.12 3.26 6.50
N LEU A 128 14.96 2.66 6.24
CA LEU A 128 13.68 3.15 6.73
C LEU A 128 13.62 3.23 8.26
N SER A 129 14.25 2.30 8.99
CA SER A 129 14.29 2.35 10.45
C SER A 129 14.99 3.60 11.03
N GLY A 130 15.84 4.27 10.23
CA GLY A 130 16.50 5.52 10.60
C GLY A 130 15.70 6.78 10.26
N VAL A 131 14.58 6.64 9.54
CA VAL A 131 13.71 7.76 9.19
C VAL A 131 12.85 8.11 10.40
N GLU A 132 12.74 9.40 10.69
CA GLU A 132 11.87 9.87 11.77
C GLU A 132 10.44 9.37 11.56
N LYS A 133 9.93 8.65 12.55
CA LYS A 133 8.57 8.12 12.52
C LYS A 133 7.57 9.25 12.56
N ARG A 134 6.94 9.51 11.43
CA ARG A 134 5.81 10.45 11.32
C ARG A 134 4.58 9.70 10.88
N ARG A 135 3.43 10.12 11.41
CA ARG A 135 2.14 9.65 10.92
C ARG A 135 1.95 10.16 9.49
N CYS A 136 2.27 9.32 8.51
CA CYS A 136 1.77 9.50 7.17
C CYS A 136 0.39 8.82 7.10
N PHE A 137 -0.46 9.25 6.16
CA PHE A 137 -1.72 8.56 5.85
C PHE A 137 -1.61 7.77 4.54
N ILE A 138 -0.49 7.90 3.80
CA ILE A 138 -0.37 7.38 2.43
C ILE A 138 -0.42 5.84 2.37
N GLN A 139 -0.03 5.17 3.45
CA GLN A 139 -0.17 3.71 3.60
C GLN A 139 -1.62 3.24 3.48
N ASN A 140 -2.59 4.02 3.97
CA ASN A 140 -4.00 3.66 3.90
C ASN A 140 -4.43 3.55 2.43
N PHE A 141 -3.85 4.34 1.53
CA PHE A 141 -4.12 4.24 0.08
C PHE A 141 -3.49 3.02 -0.56
N PHE A 142 -2.30 2.60 -0.10
CA PHE A 142 -1.68 1.35 -0.53
C PHE A 142 -2.58 0.15 -0.20
N GLN A 143 -3.02 0.06 1.06
CA GLN A 143 -3.96 -0.94 1.53
C GLN A 143 -5.31 -0.82 0.81
N SER A 144 -5.85 0.40 0.68
CA SER A 144 -7.15 0.64 0.04
C SER A 144 -7.19 0.22 -1.42
N VAL A 145 -6.13 0.48 -2.20
CA VAL A 145 -6.06 0.02 -3.60
C VAL A 145 -5.93 -1.50 -3.67
N ALA A 146 -5.21 -2.14 -2.74
CA ALA A 146 -5.19 -3.61 -2.65
C ALA A 146 -6.60 -4.16 -2.38
N GLY A 147 -7.33 -3.56 -1.45
CA GLY A 147 -8.73 -3.87 -1.18
C GLY A 147 -9.65 -3.59 -2.38
N ALA A 148 -9.37 -2.55 -3.17
CA ALA A 148 -10.10 -2.21 -4.37
C ALA A 148 -9.95 -3.28 -5.45
N VAL A 149 -8.72 -3.72 -5.72
CA VAL A 149 -8.43 -4.83 -6.65
C VAL A 149 -9.09 -6.11 -6.14
N TYR A 150 -9.00 -6.38 -4.84
CA TYR A 150 -9.62 -7.56 -4.23
C TYR A 150 -11.14 -7.59 -4.44
N VAL A 151 -11.84 -6.51 -4.09
CA VAL A 151 -13.30 -6.45 -4.23
C VAL A 151 -13.74 -6.44 -5.70
N ASP A 152 -13.06 -5.68 -6.57
CA ASP A 152 -13.41 -5.55 -7.98
C ASP A 152 -13.20 -6.85 -8.77
N SER A 153 -12.13 -7.59 -8.43
CA SER A 153 -11.84 -8.90 -9.04
C SER A 153 -12.86 -9.97 -8.65
N GLY A 154 -13.68 -9.75 -7.63
CA GLY A 154 -14.59 -10.76 -7.08
C GLY A 154 -13.94 -11.58 -5.97
N TYR A 155 -13.12 -10.93 -5.15
CA TYR A 155 -12.39 -11.51 -4.03
C TYR A 155 -11.28 -12.49 -4.45
N ASP A 156 -10.60 -12.20 -5.57
CA ASP A 156 -9.47 -13.02 -6.06
C ASP A 156 -8.13 -12.53 -5.49
N LEU A 157 -7.54 -13.32 -4.59
CA LEU A 157 -6.21 -13.05 -4.03
C LEU A 157 -5.11 -13.06 -5.10
N ARG A 158 -5.23 -13.88 -6.15
CA ARG A 158 -4.23 -13.93 -7.23
C ARG A 158 -4.24 -12.65 -8.06
N ALA A 159 -5.40 -12.00 -8.21
CA ALA A 159 -5.48 -10.69 -8.85
C ALA A 159 -4.69 -9.63 -8.08
N VAL A 160 -4.84 -9.62 -6.75
CA VAL A 160 -4.11 -8.68 -5.90
C VAL A 160 -2.62 -9.00 -5.89
N GLU A 161 -2.25 -10.28 -5.78
CA GLU A 161 -0.87 -10.73 -5.84
C GLU A 161 -0.17 -10.30 -7.14
N ARG A 162 -0.81 -10.47 -8.30
CA ARG A 162 -0.25 -10.01 -9.60
C ARG A 162 0.08 -8.51 -9.60
N VAL A 163 -0.73 -7.70 -8.92
CA VAL A 163 -0.56 -6.24 -8.88
C VAL A 163 0.44 -5.82 -7.80
N PHE A 164 0.35 -6.39 -6.60
CA PHE A 164 1.05 -5.91 -5.41
C PHE A 164 2.35 -6.65 -5.10
N LEU A 165 2.50 -7.92 -5.52
CA LEU A 165 3.73 -8.67 -5.26
C LEU A 165 4.96 -7.97 -5.86
N PRO A 166 4.95 -7.42 -7.09
CA PRO A 166 6.09 -6.66 -7.62
C PRO A 166 6.50 -5.46 -6.75
N MET A 167 5.53 -4.80 -6.11
CA MET A 167 5.79 -3.68 -5.21
C MET A 167 6.37 -4.13 -3.87
N LEU A 168 5.87 -5.24 -3.32
CA LEU A 168 6.29 -5.80 -2.03
C LEU A 168 7.64 -6.51 -2.12
N LYS A 169 7.95 -7.11 -3.28
CA LYS A 169 9.09 -8.02 -3.49
C LYS A 169 10.44 -7.49 -2.99
N PRO A 170 10.82 -6.21 -3.22
CA PRO A 170 12.09 -5.70 -2.69
C PRO A 170 12.23 -5.83 -1.17
N PHE A 171 11.15 -5.63 -0.42
CA PHE A 171 11.15 -5.76 1.04
C PHE A 171 10.98 -7.21 1.49
N LEU A 172 10.21 -8.01 0.75
CA LEU A 172 10.06 -9.43 1.02
C LEU A 172 11.40 -10.17 0.86
N ASP A 173 12.15 -9.88 -0.20
CA ASP A 173 13.47 -10.48 -0.43
C ASP A 173 14.46 -10.08 0.68
N GLU A 174 14.48 -8.80 1.08
CA GLU A 174 15.30 -8.30 2.19
C GLU A 174 15.03 -9.06 3.50
N VAL A 175 13.75 -9.32 3.83
CA VAL A 175 13.41 -10.05 5.06
C VAL A 175 13.51 -11.56 4.92
N VAL A 176 13.56 -12.14 3.73
CA VAL A 176 13.80 -13.58 3.55
C VAL A 176 15.26 -13.90 3.87
N ASP A 177 16.19 -13.05 3.41
CA ASP A 177 17.63 -13.24 3.55
C ASP A 177 18.19 -12.79 4.91
N MET A 178 17.38 -12.12 5.73
CA MET A 178 17.82 -11.59 7.02
C MET A 178 18.09 -12.72 8.03
N GLU A 179 19.26 -12.74 8.65
CA GLU A 179 19.51 -13.58 9.83
C GLU A 179 18.81 -12.97 11.05
N LEU A 180 17.79 -13.66 11.58
CA LEU A 180 17.18 -13.29 12.85
C LEU A 180 17.97 -14.00 13.94
N GLY A 181 18.50 -13.22 14.90
CA GLY A 181 19.12 -13.80 16.10
C GLY A 181 18.10 -14.61 16.90
N ASP A 182 18.59 -15.67 17.55
CA ASP A 182 17.80 -16.50 18.47
C ASP A 182 17.30 -15.73 19.70
#